data_AF-A0A3D3BJL4-F1
#
_entry.id   AF-A0A3D3BJL4-F1
#
_cell.length_a   1.000
_cell.length_b   1.000
_cell.length_c   1.000
_cell.angle_alpha   90.00
_cell.angle_beta   90.00
_cell.angle_gamma   90.00
#
_symmetry.space_group_name_H-M   'P 1'
#
loop_
_entity.id
_entity.type
_entity.pdbx_description
1 polymer ?
#
loop_
_entity_poly.entity_id
_entity_poly.type
_entity_poly.pdbx_seq_one_letter_code
_entity_poly.pdbx_strand_id
1 'polypeptide(L)'
;MNQCLIHEPNLSWPASLGCEFHRTSAGGTALAKVRHSGPLRVQKLFHDQDLAHCYVLHPPGGMVSGDDLDCRFYLHPNARVLVTTPASGKLYRSRSNGSLQTMTTRVEVDDGGIFAYLPQDTIVFDGANGELETNVCL
;
A
#
# COMPACT_ATOMS: atom_id res chain seq x y z
N MET A 1 0.83 25.55 -36.74
CA MET A 1 1.95 25.52 -35.76
C MET A 1 2.09 24.09 -35.28
N ASN A 2 3.08 23.37 -35.80
CA ASN A 2 3.38 22.01 -35.37
C ASN A 2 3.94 22.07 -33.95
N GLN A 3 3.12 21.71 -32.95
CA GLN A 3 3.65 21.41 -31.63
C GLN A 3 4.47 20.13 -31.77
N CYS A 4 5.78 20.27 -31.59
CA CYS A 4 6.68 19.16 -31.37
C CYS A 4 6.17 18.44 -30.11
N LEU A 5 5.47 17.32 -30.27
CA LEU A 5 5.07 16.47 -29.15
C LEU A 5 6.36 15.88 -28.57
N ILE A 6 6.90 16.55 -27.55
CA ILE A 6 7.97 16.00 -26.74
C ILE A 6 7.36 14.75 -26.11
N HIS A 7 7.77 13.57 -26.57
CA HIS A 7 7.37 12.32 -25.97
C HIS A 7 8.07 12.23 -24.62
N GLU A 8 7.41 12.75 -23.58
CA GLU A 8 7.88 12.63 -22.20
C GLU A 8 8.01 11.14 -21.88
N PRO A 9 9.22 10.65 -21.55
CA PRO A 9 9.44 9.24 -21.29
C PRO A 9 8.55 8.78 -20.13
N ASN A 10 8.06 7.55 -20.22
CA ASN A 10 7.25 6.96 -19.17
C ASN A 10 8.18 6.61 -17.98
N LEU A 11 8.41 7.59 -17.10
CA LEU A 11 9.23 7.44 -15.90
C LEU A 11 8.42 6.67 -14.85
N SER A 12 8.97 5.56 -14.36
CA SER A 12 8.44 4.83 -13.21
C SER A 12 9.24 5.17 -11.96
N TRP A 13 8.55 5.35 -10.84
CA TRP A 13 9.09 5.58 -9.52
C TRP A 13 8.65 4.44 -8.58
N PRO A 14 9.44 3.36 -8.52
CA PRO A 14 9.08 2.21 -7.71
C PRO A 14 9.29 2.50 -6.22
N ALA A 15 8.32 2.10 -5.41
CA ALA A 15 8.41 2.04 -3.96
C ALA A 15 7.80 0.73 -3.46
N SER A 16 8.32 0.20 -2.36
CA SER A 16 7.81 -1.05 -1.82
C SER A 16 7.74 -1.06 -0.30
N LEU A 17 6.81 -1.85 0.22
CA LEU A 17 6.63 -2.15 1.64
C LEU A 17 6.34 -3.64 1.81
N GLY A 18 7.13 -4.33 2.62
CA GLY A 18 6.91 -5.72 2.99
C GLY A 18 6.79 -5.83 4.52
N CYS A 19 5.71 -6.47 4.98
CA CYS A 19 5.41 -6.68 6.40
C CYS A 19 5.15 -8.16 6.68
N GLU A 20 5.83 -8.72 7.68
CA GLU A 20 5.59 -10.09 8.17
C GLU A 20 5.08 -10.01 9.62
N PHE A 21 3.88 -10.55 9.87
CA PHE A 21 3.20 -10.49 11.17
C PHE A 21 3.16 -11.86 11.84
N HIS A 22 3.52 -11.92 13.13
CA HIS A 22 3.54 -13.17 13.90
C HIS A 22 2.72 -13.05 15.18
N ARG A 23 2.05 -14.15 15.56
CA ARG A 23 1.47 -14.29 16.89
C ARG A 23 2.58 -14.35 17.94
N THR A 24 2.43 -13.60 19.02
CA THR A 24 3.36 -13.57 20.14
C THR A 24 2.92 -14.55 21.23
N SER A 25 3.86 -14.98 22.08
CA SER A 25 3.56 -15.80 23.26
C SER A 25 2.64 -15.11 24.28
N ALA A 26 2.61 -13.77 24.27
CA ALA A 26 1.68 -12.98 25.08
C ALA A 26 0.26 -12.93 24.49
N GLY A 27 0.01 -13.58 23.35
CA GLY A 27 -1.30 -13.67 22.74
C GLY A 27 -1.67 -12.52 21.80
N GLY A 28 -0.79 -11.56 21.52
CA GLY A 28 -1.00 -10.49 20.53
C GLY A 28 -0.29 -10.75 19.19
N THR A 29 -0.29 -9.78 18.28
CA THR A 29 0.39 -9.88 16.97
C THR A 29 1.53 -8.87 16.85
N ALA A 30 2.75 -9.31 16.58
CA ALA A 30 3.89 -8.42 16.33
C ALA A 30 4.19 -8.29 14.84
N LEU A 31 4.63 -7.09 14.41
CA LEU A 31 5.32 -6.90 13.13
C LEU A 31 6.77 -7.37 13.31
N ALA A 32 7.04 -8.63 12.98
CA ALA A 32 8.36 -9.23 13.18
C ALA A 32 9.38 -8.74 12.15
N LYS A 33 8.90 -8.33 10.97
CA LYS A 33 9.76 -7.88 9.89
C LYS A 33 9.10 -6.78 9.09
N VAL A 34 9.87 -5.75 8.82
CA VAL A 34 9.51 -4.67 7.90
C VAL A 34 10.66 -4.45 6.92
N ARG A 35 10.34 -4.38 5.63
CA ARG A 35 11.26 -3.96 4.57
C ARG A 35 10.58 -2.88 3.76
N HIS A 36 11.31 -1.84 3.37
CA HIS A 36 10.74 -0.83 2.51
C HIS A 36 11.78 -0.22 1.56
N SER A 37 11.31 0.26 0.43
CA SER A 37 12.05 1.11 -0.51
C SER A 37 11.20 2.33 -0.87
N GLY A 38 11.85 3.47 -1.10
CA GLY A 38 11.15 4.72 -1.38
C GLY A 38 10.40 5.27 -0.15
N PRO A 39 9.26 5.97 -0.33
CA PRO A 39 8.60 6.70 0.74
C PRO A 39 7.65 5.88 1.62
N LEU A 40 7.29 4.65 1.25
CA LEU A 40 6.32 3.85 2.01
C LEU A 40 6.83 3.49 3.41
N ARG A 41 6.00 3.68 4.44
CA ARG A 41 6.33 3.37 5.84
C ARG A 41 5.15 2.73 6.54
N VAL A 42 5.41 2.17 7.72
CA VAL A 42 4.37 1.79 8.68
C VAL A 42 4.54 2.63 9.93
N GLN A 43 3.44 3.06 10.52
CA GLN A 43 3.45 3.57 11.88
C GLN A 43 3.70 2.42 12.87
N LYS A 44 4.25 2.74 14.05
CA LYS A 44 4.30 1.80 15.17
C LYS A 44 2.91 1.19 15.40
N LEU A 45 2.83 -0.14 15.51
CA LEU A 45 1.58 -0.84 15.76
C LEU A 45 0.94 -0.35 17.05
N PHE A 46 -0.38 -0.22 17.03
CA PHE A 46 -1.19 -0.18 18.24
C PHE A 46 -2.06 -1.42 18.30
N HIS A 47 -2.61 -1.70 19.47
CA HIS A 47 -3.32 -2.94 19.75
C HIS A 47 -4.67 -2.64 20.37
N ASP A 48 -5.71 -3.25 19.81
CA ASP A 48 -6.99 -3.44 20.49
C ASP A 48 -7.07 -4.92 20.86
N GLN A 49 -6.79 -5.23 22.13
CA GLN A 49 -6.64 -6.60 22.63
C GLN A 49 -5.60 -7.39 21.81
N ASP A 50 -6.00 -8.48 21.15
CA ASP A 50 -5.12 -9.33 20.33
C ASP A 50 -5.06 -8.90 18.85
N LEU A 51 -5.82 -7.88 18.45
CA LEU A 51 -5.79 -7.30 17.11
C LEU A 51 -4.70 -6.22 17.01
N ALA A 52 -3.69 -6.45 16.17
CA ALA A 52 -2.73 -5.41 15.82
C ALA A 52 -3.29 -4.49 14.74
N HIS A 53 -3.12 -3.19 14.90
CA HIS A 53 -3.47 -2.20 13.90
C HIS A 53 -2.20 -1.67 13.24
N CYS A 54 -2.11 -1.85 11.92
CA CYS A 54 -0.99 -1.45 11.08
C CYS A 54 -1.43 -0.34 10.13
N TYR A 55 -0.79 0.82 10.24
CA TYR A 55 -1.13 2.00 9.45
C TYR A 55 -0.04 2.19 8.39
N VAL A 56 -0.42 1.99 7.14
CA VAL A 56 0.44 2.18 5.97
C VAL A 56 0.47 3.66 5.62
N LEU A 57 1.68 4.21 5.52
CA LEU A 57 1.92 5.62 5.24
C LEU A 57 2.50 5.77 3.84
N HIS A 58 1.89 6.67 3.06
CA HIS A 58 2.46 7.22 1.83
C HIS A 58 2.68 8.74 2.02
N PRO A 59 3.84 9.16 2.58
CA PRO A 59 4.11 10.54 2.96
C PRO A 59 3.89 11.61 1.88
N PRO A 60 4.12 11.35 0.57
CA PRO A 60 3.78 12.28 -0.50
C PRO A 60 2.30 12.72 -0.54
N GLY A 61 1.39 11.97 0.12
CA GLY A 61 0.01 12.39 0.31
C GLY A 61 -0.91 12.16 -0.90
N GLY A 62 -0.45 11.39 -1.89
CA GLY A 62 -1.18 10.97 -3.07
C GLY A 62 -0.23 10.48 -4.15
N MET A 63 -0.76 9.76 -5.14
CA MET A 63 0.01 9.26 -6.26
C MET A 63 -0.06 10.21 -7.45
N VAL A 64 1.08 10.39 -8.09
CA VAL A 64 1.27 11.17 -9.31
C VAL A 64 1.85 10.29 -10.42
N SER A 65 1.83 10.78 -11.66
CA SER A 65 2.38 10.04 -12.80
C SER A 65 3.76 9.45 -12.56
N GLY A 66 3.84 8.13 -12.75
CA GLY A 66 5.05 7.35 -12.60
C GLY A 66 5.13 6.58 -11.29
N ASP A 67 4.35 6.91 -10.26
CA ASP A 67 4.35 6.15 -9.02
C ASP A 67 3.99 4.68 -9.27
N ASP A 68 4.82 3.78 -8.73
CA ASP A 68 4.61 2.33 -8.77
C ASP A 68 4.82 1.75 -7.37
N LEU A 69 3.71 1.56 -6.65
CA LEU A 69 3.70 1.19 -5.23
C LEU A 69 3.41 -0.29 -5.04
N ASP A 70 4.28 -0.99 -4.33
CA ASP A 70 4.17 -2.43 -4.07
C ASP A 70 4.08 -2.73 -2.57
N CYS A 71 2.89 -3.08 -2.07
CA CYS A 71 2.66 -3.45 -0.68
C CYS A 71 2.46 -4.96 -0.55
N ARG A 72 3.22 -5.60 0.34
CA ARG A 72 3.15 -7.05 0.63
C ARG A 72 2.96 -7.27 2.11
N PHE A 73 1.96 -8.07 2.43
CA PHE A 73 1.61 -8.44 3.80
C PHE A 73 1.56 -9.95 3.90
N TYR A 74 2.33 -10.50 4.83
CA TYR A 74 2.30 -11.91 5.15
C TYR A 74 1.86 -12.08 6.61
N LEU A 75 0.79 -12.82 6.82
CA LEU A 75 0.22 -13.10 8.13
C LEU A 75 0.48 -14.57 8.49
N HIS A 76 1.44 -14.79 9.38
CA HIS A 76 1.76 -16.13 9.90
C HIS A 76 0.59 -16.71 10.72
N PRO A 77 0.57 -18.03 11.00
CA PRO A 77 -0.59 -18.70 11.57
C PRO A 77 -1.10 -18.03 12.86
N ASN A 78 -2.42 -17.97 13.00
CA ASN A 78 -3.14 -17.44 14.17
C ASN A 78 -2.90 -15.95 14.48
N ALA A 79 -2.11 -15.22 13.69
CA ALA A 79 -1.92 -13.80 13.87
C ALA A 79 -3.18 -13.02 13.41
N ARG A 80 -3.38 -11.85 14.00
CA ARG A 80 -4.56 -11.01 13.77
C ARG A 80 -4.13 -9.57 13.54
N VAL A 81 -4.39 -9.04 12.36
CA VAL A 81 -4.01 -7.69 11.99
C VAL A 81 -5.11 -6.98 11.20
N LEU A 82 -5.29 -5.70 11.49
CA LEU A 82 -5.99 -4.73 10.68
C LEU A 82 -4.96 -3.85 9.99
N VAL A 83 -4.96 -3.84 8.65
CA VAL A 83 -4.13 -2.96 7.83
C VAL A 83 -5.02 -1.86 7.26
N THR A 84 -4.64 -0.60 7.48
CA THR A 84 -5.38 0.58 7.04
C THR A 84 -4.44 1.72 6.65
N THR A 85 -4.98 2.81 6.12
CA THR A 85 -4.28 4.07 5.89
C THR A 85 -4.83 5.14 6.83
N PRO A 86 -4.02 6.11 7.29
CA PRO A 86 -4.51 7.18 8.16
C PRO A 86 -5.35 8.23 7.43
N ALA A 87 -5.34 8.22 6.09
CA ALA A 87 -5.99 9.21 5.25
C ALA A 87 -6.37 8.57 3.91
N SER A 88 -7.34 9.21 3.24
CA SER A 88 -7.80 8.84 1.91
C SER A 88 -6.63 8.81 0.91
N GLY A 89 -6.61 7.76 0.09
CA GLY A 89 -5.74 7.71 -1.08
C GLY A 89 -6.11 8.83 -2.04
N LYS A 90 -5.14 9.38 -2.78
CA LYS A 90 -5.39 10.41 -3.80
C LYS A 90 -4.70 10.02 -5.09
N LEU A 91 -5.45 10.02 -6.19
CA LEU A 91 -4.91 9.87 -7.54
C LEU A 91 -4.98 11.22 -8.23
N TYR A 92 -3.84 11.87 -8.44
CA TYR A 92 -3.78 13.16 -9.11
C TYR A 92 -3.85 13.02 -10.63
N ARG A 93 -4.11 14.15 -11.30
CA ARG A 93 -4.11 14.23 -12.76
C ARG A 93 -2.83 13.64 -13.35
N SER A 94 -2.98 12.75 -14.32
CA SER A 94 -1.85 12.20 -15.05
C SER A 94 -1.23 13.25 -15.99
N ARG A 95 0.07 13.13 -16.25
CA ARG A 95 0.78 13.86 -17.29
C ARG A 95 0.13 13.63 -18.66
N SER A 96 0.38 14.53 -19.60
CA SER A 96 -0.17 14.47 -20.97
C SER A 96 0.17 13.18 -21.73
N ASN A 97 1.25 12.48 -21.35
CA ASN A 97 1.65 11.19 -21.91
C ASN A 97 0.84 10.00 -21.35
N GLY A 98 -0.07 10.22 -20.40
CA GLY A 98 -0.91 9.19 -19.81
C GLY A 98 -0.18 8.25 -18.86
N SER A 99 0.99 8.63 -18.32
CA SER A 99 1.75 7.80 -17.36
C SER A 99 0.87 7.25 -16.24
N LEU A 100 0.88 5.94 -16.06
CA LEU A 100 0.09 5.22 -15.06
C LEU A 100 0.59 5.56 -13.64
N GLN A 101 -0.32 5.49 -12.67
CA GLN A 101 -0.02 5.43 -11.25
C GLN A 101 -0.48 4.06 -10.73
N THR A 102 0.43 3.20 -10.28
CA THR A 102 0.09 1.84 -9.87
C THR A 102 0.22 1.66 -8.37
N MET A 103 -0.73 0.94 -7.78
CA MET A 103 -0.58 0.40 -6.43
C MET A 103 -1.03 -1.05 -6.43
N THR A 104 -0.10 -1.96 -6.13
CA THR A 104 -0.41 -3.37 -5.92
C THR A 104 -0.32 -3.72 -4.45
N THR A 105 -1.37 -4.32 -3.92
CA THR A 105 -1.41 -4.92 -2.58
C THR A 105 -1.46 -6.43 -2.71
N ARG A 106 -0.55 -7.14 -2.04
CA ARG A 106 -0.54 -8.60 -1.95
C ARG A 106 -0.64 -9.01 -0.49
N VAL A 107 -1.57 -9.91 -0.23
CA VAL A 107 -1.86 -10.43 1.09
C VAL A 107 -1.78 -11.94 1.04
N GLU A 108 -0.97 -12.52 1.91
CA GLU A 108 -0.88 -13.96 2.15
C GLU A 108 -1.25 -14.21 3.62
N VAL A 109 -2.21 -15.10 3.86
CA VAL A 109 -2.71 -15.41 5.20
C VAL A 109 -2.60 -16.91 5.45
N ASP A 110 -1.83 -17.29 6.46
CA ASP A 110 -1.75 -18.68 6.90
C ASP A 110 -2.93 -19.07 7.82
N ASP A 111 -3.06 -20.37 8.04
CA ASP A 111 -4.11 -21.02 8.84
C ASP A 111 -4.44 -20.28 10.15
N GLY A 112 -5.74 -20.05 10.36
CA GLY A 112 -6.27 -19.40 11.55
C GLY A 112 -5.96 -17.90 11.65
N GLY A 113 -5.29 -17.32 10.66
CA GLY A 113 -5.02 -15.89 10.58
C GLY A 113 -6.29 -15.05 10.34
N ILE A 114 -6.32 -13.84 10.89
CA ILE A 114 -7.36 -12.83 10.61
C ILE A 114 -6.68 -11.58 10.06
N PHE A 115 -6.91 -11.32 8.76
CA PHE A 115 -6.42 -10.12 8.08
C PHE A 115 -7.60 -9.22 7.68
N ALA A 116 -7.74 -8.07 8.33
CA ALA A 116 -8.71 -7.04 7.93
C ALA A 116 -7.99 -5.97 7.10
N TYR A 117 -8.36 -5.83 5.82
CA TYR A 117 -7.85 -4.77 4.95
C TYR A 117 -8.89 -3.66 4.79
N LEU A 118 -8.63 -2.51 5.39
CA LEU A 118 -9.58 -1.39 5.46
C LEU A 118 -8.87 -0.05 5.18
N PRO A 119 -8.24 0.14 4.00
CA PRO A 119 -7.73 1.46 3.62
C PRO A 119 -8.88 2.48 3.59
N GLN A 120 -8.56 3.75 3.84
CA GLN A 120 -9.52 4.83 3.64
C GLN A 120 -9.90 4.92 2.15
N ASP A 121 -10.98 5.64 1.87
CA ASP A 121 -11.49 5.94 0.54
C ASP A 121 -10.43 6.52 -0.40
N THR A 122 -10.60 6.29 -1.71
CA THR A 122 -9.72 6.86 -2.73
C THR A 122 -10.40 8.04 -3.41
N ILE A 123 -9.75 9.20 -3.37
CA ILE A 123 -10.15 10.41 -4.09
C ILE A 123 -9.47 10.40 -5.47
N VAL A 124 -10.28 10.36 -6.52
CA VAL A 124 -9.80 10.36 -7.91
C VAL A 124 -10.04 11.74 -8.52
N PHE A 125 -8.96 12.46 -8.85
CA PHE A 125 -9.05 13.78 -9.47
C PHE A 125 -9.27 13.68 -10.98
N ASP A 126 -9.81 14.76 -11.58
CA ASP A 126 -10.03 14.83 -13.03
C ASP A 126 -8.74 14.58 -13.83
N GLY A 127 -8.83 13.65 -14.77
CA GLY A 127 -7.72 13.22 -15.62
C GLY A 127 -6.68 12.35 -14.92
N ALA A 128 -6.97 11.77 -13.75
CA ALA A 128 -6.13 10.73 -13.17
C ALA A 128 -6.07 9.49 -14.07
N ASN A 129 -4.96 8.75 -14.00
CA ASN A 129 -4.81 7.47 -14.69
C ASN A 129 -4.14 6.49 -13.74
N GLY A 130 -4.93 5.87 -12.87
CA GLY A 130 -4.44 5.00 -11.81
C GLY A 130 -5.01 3.60 -11.88
N GLU A 131 -4.20 2.63 -11.45
CA GLU A 131 -4.56 1.22 -11.32
C GLU A 131 -4.27 0.78 -9.88
N LEU A 132 -5.30 0.26 -9.21
CA LEU A 132 -5.22 -0.23 -7.83
C LEU A 132 -5.59 -1.71 -7.84
N GLU A 133 -4.62 -2.58 -7.56
CA GLU A 133 -4.81 -4.02 -7.53
C GLU A 133 -4.67 -4.56 -6.10
N THR A 134 -5.54 -5.47 -5.71
CA THR A 134 -5.43 -6.21 -4.44
C THR A 134 -5.57 -7.70 -4.69
N ASN A 135 -4.53 -8.45 -4.36
CA ASN A 135 -4.50 -9.90 -4.46
C ASN A 135 -4.46 -10.50 -3.06
N VAL A 136 -5.29 -11.52 -2.83
CA VAL A 136 -5.38 -12.19 -1.54
C VAL A 136 -5.26 -13.70 -1.76
N CYS A 137 -4.31 -14.31 -1.04
CA CYS A 137 -4.11 -15.74 -0.95
C CYS A 137 -4.41 -16.19 0.50
N LEU A 138 -5.22 -17.24 0.63
CA LEU A 138 -5.69 -17.81 1.90
C LEU A 138 -5.34 -19.29 1.97
#